data_AF-A0A2M8P2B3-F1
#
_entry.id   AF-A0A2M8P2B3-F1
#
_cell.length_a   1.000
_cell.length_b   1.000
_cell.length_c   1.000
_cell.angle_alpha   90.00
_cell.angle_beta   90.00
_cell.angle_gamma   90.00
#
_symmetry.space_group_name_H-M   'P 1'
#
loop_
_entity.id
_entity.type
_entity.pdbx_description
1 polymer ?
#
loop_
_entity_poly.entity_id
_entity_poly.type
_entity_poly.pdbx_seq_one_letter_code
_entity_poly.pdbx_strand_id
1 'polypeptide(L)'
;MSSSFYSASTSVAQEFNVEEYRHWSPLSQTYTSADVLQQYLRAGWQLAETVKVETFTLGAGRRVSVYHFVLSKDGRELRLPIVSSPFVLRTVMERGLKIIRLEAEPKH
;
A
#
# COMPACT_ATOMS: atom_id res chain seq x y z
N MET A 1 -38.04 -13.94 26.23
CA MET A 1 -36.82 -14.49 26.87
C MET A 1 -35.63 -14.10 26.03
N SER A 2 -34.57 -13.64 26.71
CA SER A 2 -33.32 -13.08 26.19
C SER A 2 -32.44 -14.11 25.48
N SER A 3 -31.75 -13.74 24.40
CA SER A 3 -30.26 -13.73 24.35
C SER A 3 -29.76 -13.12 23.03
N SER A 4 -28.52 -12.63 23.06
CA SER A 4 -28.00 -11.52 22.27
C SER A 4 -26.63 -11.85 21.65
N PHE A 5 -26.16 -10.97 20.74
CA PHE A 5 -24.79 -10.79 20.20
C PHE A 5 -24.32 -11.84 19.16
N TYR A 6 -23.71 -11.49 18.02
CA TYR A 6 -22.74 -10.45 17.68
C TYR A 6 -23.04 -9.84 16.28
N SER A 7 -23.01 -8.51 16.16
CA SER A 7 -22.90 -7.84 14.86
C SER A 7 -21.42 -7.58 14.58
N ALA A 8 -20.82 -8.37 13.68
CA ALA A 8 -19.54 -8.03 13.10
C ALA A 8 -19.79 -6.97 12.03
N SER A 9 -19.44 -5.72 12.35
CA SER A 9 -19.39 -4.62 11.38
C SER A 9 -18.25 -4.89 10.41
N THR A 10 -18.54 -5.63 9.34
CA THR A 10 -17.65 -5.73 8.19
C THR A 10 -17.60 -4.35 7.54
N SER A 11 -16.45 -3.68 7.70
CA SER A 11 -16.14 -2.42 7.06
C SER A 11 -16.39 -2.52 5.56
N VAL A 12 -17.22 -1.61 5.06
CA VAL A 12 -17.54 -1.44 3.63
C VAL A 12 -16.22 -1.25 2.86
N ALA A 13 -15.75 -2.30 2.21
CA ALA A 13 -14.76 -2.18 1.16
C ALA A 13 -15.44 -1.43 0.02
N GLN A 14 -15.02 -0.19 -0.20
CA GLN A 14 -15.54 0.63 -1.28
C GLN A 14 -15.16 -0.04 -2.61
N GLU A 15 -16.17 -0.57 -3.31
CA GLU A 15 -16.03 -1.18 -4.63
C GLU A 15 -15.59 -0.12 -5.64
N PHE A 16 -14.31 -0.16 -6.03
CA PHE A 16 -13.81 0.59 -7.17
C PHE A 16 -14.14 -0.21 -8.44
N ASN A 17 -14.79 0.40 -9.43
CA ASN A 17 -15.10 -0.25 -10.70
C ASN A 17 -13.79 -0.52 -11.47
N VAL A 18 -13.42 -1.80 -11.60
CA VAL A 18 -12.15 -2.27 -12.19
C VAL A 18 -12.28 -2.64 -13.68
N GLU A 19 -13.40 -2.34 -14.33
CA GLU A 19 -13.71 -2.82 -15.69
C GLU A 19 -12.77 -2.30 -16.80
N GLU A 20 -11.90 -1.32 -16.54
CA GLU A 20 -10.92 -0.82 -17.54
C GLU A 20 -9.61 -1.63 -17.65
N TYR A 21 -9.35 -2.61 -16.77
CA TYR A 21 -8.11 -3.39 -16.83
C TYR A 21 -8.35 -4.81 -17.34
N ARG A 22 -8.47 -4.99 -18.66
CA ARG A 22 -8.75 -6.27 -19.34
C ARG A 22 -7.71 -7.41 -19.18
N HIS A 23 -6.74 -7.29 -18.28
CA HIS A 23 -5.80 -8.38 -17.93
C HIS A 23 -5.59 -8.53 -16.41
N TRP A 24 -6.47 -7.92 -15.61
CA TRP A 24 -6.32 -7.87 -14.16
C TRP A 24 -6.98 -9.07 -13.49
N SER A 25 -6.17 -9.92 -12.87
CA SER A 25 -6.67 -10.89 -11.88
C SER A 25 -6.59 -10.24 -10.50
N PRO A 26 -7.70 -10.18 -9.73
CA PRO A 26 -7.73 -9.68 -8.36
C PRO A 26 -6.77 -10.44 -7.41
N LEU A 27 -6.34 -11.64 -7.78
CA LEU A 27 -5.37 -12.46 -7.04
C LEU A 27 -3.91 -12.13 -7.36
N SER A 28 -3.65 -11.37 -8.43
CA SER A 28 -2.30 -11.20 -8.99
C SER A 28 -1.66 -9.83 -8.69
N GLN A 29 -2.35 -8.91 -8.02
CA GLN A 29 -1.78 -7.60 -7.67
C GLN A 29 -1.65 -7.41 -6.16
N THR A 30 -0.59 -7.99 -5.58
CA THR A 30 -0.19 -7.71 -4.18
C THR A 30 0.27 -6.25 -3.99
N TYR A 31 0.62 -5.56 -5.09
CA TYR A 31 1.19 -4.22 -5.07
C TYR A 31 0.39 -3.24 -5.95
N THR A 32 0.16 -2.05 -5.42
CA THR A 32 -0.52 -0.93 -6.06
C THR A 32 0.45 -0.13 -6.96
N SER A 33 -0.07 0.53 -8.00
CA SER A 33 0.73 1.43 -8.85
C SER A 33 1.06 2.76 -8.14
N ALA A 34 2.12 3.42 -8.60
CA ALA A 34 2.51 4.74 -8.09
C ALA A 34 1.44 5.82 -8.37
N ASP A 35 0.66 5.66 -9.45
CA ASP A 35 -0.39 6.61 -9.83
C ASP A 35 -1.52 6.67 -8.80
N VAL A 36 -1.85 5.54 -8.18
CA VAL A 36 -2.86 5.49 -7.12
C VAL A 36 -2.41 6.30 -5.91
N LEU A 37 -1.14 6.22 -5.51
CA LEU A 37 -0.59 7.09 -4.47
C LEU A 37 -0.73 8.56 -4.87
N GLN A 38 -0.39 8.91 -6.12
CA GLN A 38 -0.53 10.28 -6.60
C GLN A 38 -1.99 10.77 -6.54
N GLN A 39 -2.95 9.92 -6.90
CA GLN A 39 -4.38 10.23 -6.81
C GLN A 39 -4.82 10.51 -5.36
N TYR A 40 -4.43 9.66 -4.41
CA TYR A 40 -4.75 9.87 -3.00
C TYR A 40 -4.13 11.16 -2.45
N LEU A 41 -2.87 11.45 -2.78
CA LEU A 41 -2.21 12.70 -2.39
C LEU A 41 -2.93 13.92 -2.97
N ARG A 42 -3.36 13.87 -4.24
CA ARG A 42 -4.18 14.94 -4.86
C ARG A 42 -5.55 15.08 -4.21
N ALA A 43 -6.14 13.98 -3.75
CA ALA A 43 -7.41 13.98 -3.02
C ALA A 43 -7.27 14.45 -1.56
N GLY A 44 -6.09 14.91 -1.14
CA GLY A 44 -5.83 15.49 0.18
C GLY A 44 -5.48 14.50 1.27
N TRP A 45 -5.21 13.24 0.94
CA TRP A 45 -4.72 12.27 1.91
C TRP A 45 -3.29 12.62 2.34
N GLN A 46 -3.02 12.48 3.63
CA GLN A 46 -1.73 12.78 4.23
C GLN A 46 -0.91 11.51 4.40
N LEU A 47 0.39 11.60 4.19
CA LEU A 47 1.31 10.49 4.44
C LEU A 47 1.72 10.48 5.90
N ALA A 48 1.85 9.27 6.46
CA ALA A 48 2.59 9.10 7.70
C ALA A 48 4.06 9.51 7.51
N GLU A 49 4.72 9.96 8.58
CA GLU A 49 6.14 10.34 8.55
C GLU A 49 7.08 9.17 8.22
N THR A 50 6.62 7.94 8.41
CA THR A 50 7.41 6.73 8.21
C THR A 50 6.87 5.91 7.04
N VAL A 51 7.78 5.31 6.26
CA VAL A 51 7.44 4.33 5.24
C VAL A 51 8.22 3.04 5.51
N LYS A 52 7.53 1.90 5.46
CA LYS A 52 8.18 0.59 5.58
C LYS A 52 8.64 0.11 4.22
N VAL A 53 9.81 -0.52 4.14
CA VAL A 53 10.37 -0.99 2.87
C VAL A 53 10.82 -2.43 2.98
N GLU A 54 10.23 -3.29 2.15
CA GLU A 54 10.68 -4.67 1.93
C GLU A 54 11.55 -4.70 0.67
N THR A 55 12.66 -5.45 0.70
CA THR A 55 13.52 -5.62 -0.48
C THR A 55 13.71 -7.09 -0.79
N PHE A 56 13.35 -7.45 -2.02
CA PHE A 56 13.47 -8.80 -2.56
C PHE A 56 14.65 -8.86 -3.52
N THR A 57 15.43 -9.94 -3.43
CA THR A 57 16.44 -10.26 -4.44
C THR A 57 15.83 -11.27 -5.40
N LEU A 58 15.74 -10.88 -6.67
CA LEU A 58 15.33 -11.74 -7.77
C LEU A 58 16.56 -12.42 -8.39
N GLY A 59 16.34 -13.33 -9.33
CA GLY A 59 17.40 -13.96 -10.11
C GLY A 59 18.34 -12.93 -10.75
N ALA A 60 19.60 -13.35 -10.97
CA ALA A 60 20.67 -12.50 -11.50
C ALA A 60 20.98 -11.24 -10.68
N GLY A 61 20.65 -11.23 -9.37
CA GLY A 61 21.02 -10.15 -8.45
C GLY A 61 20.18 -8.87 -8.58
N ARG A 62 19.12 -8.88 -9.40
CA ARG A 62 18.19 -7.77 -9.50
C ARG A 62 17.43 -7.60 -8.20
N ARG A 63 17.45 -6.40 -7.61
CA ARG A 63 16.67 -6.08 -6.41
C ARG A 63 15.38 -5.37 -6.77
N VAL A 64 14.31 -5.70 -6.05
CA VAL A 64 13.02 -5.00 -6.12
C VAL A 64 12.63 -4.61 -4.70
N SER A 65 12.31 -3.35 -4.49
CA SER A 65 11.82 -2.86 -3.21
C SER A 65 10.34 -2.52 -3.30
N VAL A 66 9.60 -2.79 -2.22
CA VAL A 66 8.20 -2.46 -2.05
C VAL A 66 8.09 -1.51 -0.86
N TYR A 67 7.46 -0.35 -1.09
CA TYR A 67 7.20 0.68 -0.10
C TYR A 67 5.77 0.55 0.41
N HIS A 68 5.60 0.34 1.70
CA HIS A 68 4.29 0.26 2.36
C HIS A 68 3.97 1.62 2.97
N PHE A 69 3.26 2.43 2.20
CA PHE A 69 2.78 3.74 2.65
C PHE A 69 1.57 3.58 3.55
N VAL A 70 1.49 4.45 4.56
CA VAL A 70 0.29 4.65 5.36
C VAL A 70 -0.22 6.05 5.07
N LEU A 71 -1.49 6.14 4.68
CA LEU A 71 -2.17 7.39 4.40
C LEU A 71 -3.33 7.59 5.36
N SER A 72 -3.60 8.83 5.74
CA SER A 72 -4.75 9.18 6.57
C SER A 72 -5.54 10.37 6.02
N LYS A 73 -6.85 10.32 6.19
CA LYS A 73 -7.78 11.42 5.90
C LYS A 73 -9.08 11.21 6.66
N ASP A 74 -9.60 12.25 7.31
CA ASP A 74 -10.92 12.25 7.97
C ASP A 74 -11.14 11.04 8.91
N GLY A 75 -10.12 10.69 9.71
CA GLY A 75 -10.16 9.56 10.64
C GLY A 75 -10.04 8.17 10.01
N ARG A 76 -9.85 8.09 8.67
CA ARG A 76 -9.61 6.84 7.95
C ARG A 76 -8.12 6.65 7.71
N GLU A 77 -7.68 5.39 7.75
CA GLU A 77 -6.33 4.96 7.39
C GLU A 77 -6.37 4.04 6.17
N LEU A 78 -5.40 4.18 5.27
CA LEU A 78 -5.19 3.30 4.13
C LEU A 78 -3.73 2.87 4.06
N ARG A 79 -3.48 1.59 3.74
CA ARG A 79 -2.14 1.06 3.51
C ARG A 79 -1.96 0.73 2.05
N LEU A 80 -0.90 1.25 1.44
CA LEU A 80 -0.60 1.07 0.02
C LEU A 80 0.79 0.46 -0.14
N PRO A 81 0.90 -0.84 -0.46
CA PRO A 81 2.16 -1.44 -0.85
C PRO A 81 2.45 -1.11 -2.31
N ILE A 82 3.58 -0.44 -2.60
CA ILE A 82 3.89 0.09 -3.93
C ILE A 82 5.32 -0.30 -4.33
N VAL A 83 5.47 -0.89 -5.52
CA VAL A 83 6.80 -1.22 -6.06
C VAL A 83 7.59 0.05 -6.33
N SER A 84 8.88 0.02 -6.00
CA SER A 84 9.81 1.12 -6.23
C SER A 84 9.72 1.67 -7.67
N SER A 85 9.59 2.98 -7.78
CA SER A 85 9.60 3.74 -9.02
C SER A 85 10.26 5.10 -8.79
N PRO A 86 10.69 5.82 -9.85
CA PRO A 86 11.25 7.17 -9.69
C PRO A 86 10.32 8.14 -8.95
N PHE A 87 9.00 8.01 -9.12
CA PHE A 87 8.01 8.82 -8.41
C PHE A 87 7.98 8.49 -6.91
N VAL A 88 7.98 7.20 -6.56
CA VAL A 88 7.99 6.73 -5.16
C VAL A 88 9.24 7.23 -4.44
N LEU A 89 10.40 7.04 -5.06
CA LEU A 89 11.69 7.48 -4.50
C LEU A 89 11.71 9.01 -4.27
N ARG A 90 11.27 9.77 -5.27
CA ARG A 90 11.17 11.23 -5.17
C ARG A 90 10.21 11.66 -4.06
N THR A 91 9.03 11.03 -3.97
CA THR A 91 8.04 11.34 -2.93
C THR A 91 8.60 11.12 -1.52
N VAL A 92 9.33 10.01 -1.32
CA VAL A 92 9.98 9.71 -0.04
C VAL A 92 11.03 10.76 0.32
N MET A 93 11.85 11.17 -0.67
CA MET A 93 12.88 12.19 -0.47
C MET A 93 12.31 13.60 -0.23
N GLU A 94 11.43 14.07 -1.11
CA GLU A 94 10.87 15.43 -1.05
C GLU A 94 10.01 15.65 0.20
N ARG A 95 9.36 14.60 0.71
CA ARG A 95 8.55 14.65 1.93
C ARG A 95 9.32 14.27 3.19
N GLY A 96 10.60 13.93 3.08
CA GLY A 96 11.46 13.60 4.23
C GLY A 96 10.98 12.39 5.03
N LEU A 97 10.41 11.38 4.37
CA LEU A 97 9.87 10.21 5.07
C LEU A 97 10.99 9.35 5.67
N LYS A 98 10.80 8.93 6.92
CA LYS A 98 11.69 8.01 7.63
C LYS A 98 11.50 6.59 7.10
N ILE A 99 12.53 6.04 6.48
CA ILE A 99 12.51 4.68 5.94
C ILE A 99 12.77 3.67 7.06
N ILE A 100 11.83 2.75 7.27
CA ILE A 100 11.99 1.58 8.14
C ILE A 100 12.17 0.36 7.23
N ARG A 101 13.35 -0.26 7.26
CA ARG A 101 13.60 -1.48 6.50
C ARG A 101 12.96 -2.66 7.22
N LEU A 102 12.20 -3.46 6.49
CA LEU A 102 11.70 -4.74 6.95
C LEU A 102 12.69 -5.81 6.51
N GLU A 103 13.23 -6.55 7.47
CA GLU A 103 14.01 -7.75 7.17
C GLU A 103 13.05 -8.81 6.65
N ALA A 104 13.30 -9.32 5.45
CA ALA A 104 12.58 -10.49 4.98
C ALA A 104 13.03 -11.67 5.84
N GLU A 105 12.12 -12.29 6.60
CA GLU A 105 12.44 -13.54 7.29
C GLU A 105 12.98 -14.55 6.26
N PRO A 106 14.11 -15.22 6.53
CA PRO A 106 14.58 -16.28 5.67
C PRO A 106 13.52 -17.38 5.66
N LYS A 107 12.89 -17.60 4.50
CA LYS A 107 12.11 -18.82 4.28
C LYS A 107 13.10 -19.99 4.31
N HIS A 108 13.12 -20.70 5.43
CA HIS A 108 13.81 -21.97 5.61
C HIS A 108 13.23 -23.06 4.71
#